data_AF-A0A565B6X7-F1
#
_entry.id   AF-A0A565B6X7-F1
#
_cell.length_a   1.000
_cell.length_b   1.000
_cell.length_c   1.000
_cell.angle_alpha   90.00
_cell.angle_beta   90.00
_cell.angle_gamma   90.00
#
_symmetry.space_group_name_H-M   'P 1'
#
loop_
_entity.id
_entity.type
_entity.pdbx_description
1 polymer ?
#
loop_
_entity_poly.entity_id
_entity_poly.type
_entity_poly.pdbx_seq_one_letter_code
_entity_poly.pdbx_strand_id
1 'polypeptide(L)'
;MIVLYETAAGFALFKVKDEGKLSDVEMVRLIAFDKFDNTSEALEAVAKLLEGTPGKGLRKFLKANCQGETLAVADSKLGNIIKEKLVL
;
A
#
# COMPACT_ATOMS: atom_id res chain seq x y z
N MET A 1 7.23 -1.48 -11.14
CA MET A 1 7.21 -1.11 -9.71
C MET A 1 5.92 -0.39 -9.35
N ILE A 2 5.30 -0.81 -8.24
CA ILE A 2 4.12 -0.20 -7.62
C ILE A 2 4.52 0.35 -6.26
N VAL A 3 4.01 1.51 -5.87
CA VAL A 3 4.24 2.14 -4.57
C VAL A 3 2.96 2.06 -3.74
N LEU A 4 3.07 1.54 -2.51
CA LEU A 4 2.02 1.66 -1.49
C LEU A 4 2.15 3.01 -0.79
N TYR A 5 1.03 3.72 -0.70
CA TYR A 5 0.93 4.97 0.03
C TYR A 5 -0.23 4.92 1.03
N GLU A 6 0.08 5.00 2.33
CA GLU A 6 -0.94 5.09 3.37
C GLU A 6 -1.44 6.53 3.51
N THR A 7 -2.76 6.70 3.50
CA THR A 7 -3.41 8.00 3.73
C THR A 7 -4.39 7.90 4.89
N ALA A 8 -4.78 9.03 5.45
CA ALA A 8 -5.83 9.07 6.47
C ALA A 8 -7.20 8.55 5.95
N ALA A 9 -7.40 8.55 4.63
CA ALA A 9 -8.64 8.14 4.00
C ALA A 9 -8.62 6.69 3.48
N GLY A 10 -7.47 6.00 3.51
CA GLY A 10 -7.33 4.68 2.90
C GLY A 10 -5.94 4.38 2.36
N PHE A 11 -5.83 3.29 1.61
CA PHE A 11 -4.60 2.84 0.97
C PHE A 11 -4.62 3.13 -0.53
N ALA A 12 -3.55 3.73 -1.05
CA ALA A 12 -3.38 4.00 -2.47
C ALA A 12 -2.23 3.19 -3.05
N LEU A 13 -2.40 2.74 -4.29
CA LEU A 13 -1.33 2.16 -5.09
C LEU A 13 -1.06 3.03 -6.30
N PHE A 14 0.22 3.35 -6.49
CA PHE A 14 0.70 4.13 -7.62
C PHE A 14 1.66 3.30 -8.47
N LYS A 15 1.44 3.22 -9.78
CA LYS A 15 2.42 2.65 -10.70
C LYS A 15 3.40 3.74 -11.13
N VAL A 16 4.70 3.46 -10.99
CA VAL A 16 5.77 4.35 -11.43
C VAL A 16 5.96 4.17 -12.93
N LYS A 17 5.96 5.27 -13.69
CA LYS A 17 6.12 5.26 -15.15
C LYS A 17 7.59 5.23 -15.57
N ASP A 18 8.42 6.00 -14.88
CA ASP A 18 9.85 6.17 -15.17
C ASP A 18 10.62 6.26 -13.85
N GLU A 19 11.35 5.20 -13.50
CA GLU A 19 12.07 5.09 -12.22
C GLU A 19 13.23 6.09 -12.11
N GLY A 20 13.71 6.64 -13.23
CA GLY A 20 14.85 7.57 -13.27
C GLY A 20 14.52 9.04 -13.06
N LYS A 21 13.24 9.42 -12.92
CA LYS A 21 12.78 10.83 -12.92
C LYS A 21 11.87 11.20 -11.76
N LEU A 22 12.18 10.77 -10.53
CA LEU A 22 11.36 10.97 -9.33
C LEU A 22 11.13 12.44 -8.86
N SER A 23 11.36 13.45 -9.70
CA SER A 23 11.22 14.88 -9.39
C SER A 23 9.88 15.53 -9.74
N ASP A 24 9.12 15.03 -10.74
CA ASP A 24 7.88 15.66 -11.25
C ASP A 24 6.60 14.85 -10.99
N VAL A 25 5.49 15.48 -10.61
CA VAL A 25 4.22 14.81 -10.24
C VAL A 25 3.66 13.86 -11.32
N GLU A 26 4.04 14.03 -12.58
CA GLU A 26 3.53 13.25 -13.71
C GLU A 26 4.05 11.80 -13.82
N MET A 27 5.09 11.43 -13.06
CA MET A 27 5.73 10.11 -13.22
C MET A 27 5.20 8.99 -12.32
N VAL A 28 4.12 9.25 -11.59
CA VAL A 28 3.26 8.23 -10.99
C VAL A 28 1.85 8.25 -11.57
N ARG A 29 1.19 7.10 -11.57
CA ARG A 29 -0.24 6.97 -11.92
C ARG A 29 -0.96 6.20 -10.83
N LEU A 30 -2.04 6.76 -10.29
CA LEU A 30 -2.94 6.03 -9.38
C LEU A 30 -3.54 4.84 -10.14
N ILE A 31 -3.39 3.63 -9.59
CA ILE A 31 -3.96 2.41 -10.16
C ILE A 31 -5.10 1.85 -9.32
N ALA A 32 -5.05 2.03 -8.01
CA ALA A 32 -6.08 1.55 -7.10
C ALA A 32 -6.10 2.39 -5.82
N PHE A 33 -7.30 2.57 -5.25
CA PHE A 33 -7.51 3.23 -3.98
C PHE A 33 -8.56 2.47 -3.18
N ASP A 34 -8.20 2.04 -1.99
CA ASP A 34 -9.08 1.38 -1.02
C ASP A 34 -9.41 2.37 0.09
N LYS A 35 -10.56 3.02 -0.03
CA LYS A 35 -11.02 4.02 0.95
C LYS A 35 -11.51 3.32 2.21
N PHE A 36 -11.31 3.93 3.37
CA PHE A 36 -12.01 3.50 4.57
C PHE A 36 -13.46 3.97 4.52
N ASP A 37 -14.40 3.06 4.80
CA ASP A 37 -15.82 3.40 4.74
C ASP A 37 -16.28 4.22 5.95
N ASN A 38 -15.56 4.09 7.08
CA ASN A 38 -15.86 4.81 8.31
C ASN A 38 -14.63 4.93 9.22
N THR A 39 -14.79 5.70 10.30
CA THR A 39 -13.73 5.97 11.28
C THR A 39 -13.30 4.73 12.05
N SER A 40 -14.18 3.75 12.25
CA SER A 40 -13.87 2.50 12.94
C SER A 40 -12.88 1.66 12.13
N GLU A 41 -13.10 1.55 10.82
CA GLU A 41 -12.18 0.85 9.91
C GLU A 41 -10.83 1.57 9.82
N ALA A 42 -10.85 2.90 9.70
CA ALA A 42 -9.62 3.70 9.68
C ALA A 42 -8.79 3.47 10.96
N LEU A 43 -9.43 3.50 12.12
CA LEU A 43 -8.77 3.26 13.41
C LEU A 43 -8.19 1.85 13.50
N GLU A 44 -8.96 0.83 13.10
CA GLU A 44 -8.50 -0.56 13.10
C GLU A 44 -7.29 -0.74 12.17
N ALA A 45 -7.34 -0.17 10.97
CA ALA A 45 -6.26 -0.25 10.01
C ALA A 45 -4.96 0.37 10.55
N VAL A 46 -5.05 1.57 11.13
CA VAL A 46 -3.90 2.26 11.73
C VAL A 46 -3.35 1.50 12.94
N ALA A 47 -4.20 1.03 13.85
CA ALA A 47 -3.76 0.25 15.01
C ALA A 47 -2.98 -1.01 14.58
N LYS A 48 -3.49 -1.71 13.56
CA LYS A 48 -2.84 -2.90 13.00
C LYS A 48 -1.51 -2.61 12.32
N LEU A 49 -1.38 -1.47 11.64
CA LEU A 49 -0.11 -1.02 11.09
C LEU A 49 0.93 -0.76 12.18
N LEU A 50 0.53 -0.11 13.29
CA LEU A 50 1.40 0.13 14.44
C LEU A 50 1.86 -1.18 15.11
N GLU A 51 0.98 -2.18 15.17
CA GLU A 51 1.29 -3.54 15.66
C GLU A 51 2.10 -4.37 14.67
N GLY A 52 2.41 -3.85 13.49
CA GLY A 52 3.18 -4.59 12.49
C GLY A 52 2.43 -5.79 11.93
N THR A 53 1.11 -5.66 11.70
CA THR A 53 0.32 -6.71 11.07
C THR A 53 -0.68 -6.13 10.08
N PRO A 54 -0.63 -6.42 8.77
CA PRO A 54 -1.57 -5.85 7.82
C PRO A 54 -2.99 -6.37 8.11
N GLY A 55 -3.95 -5.45 8.15
CA GLY A 55 -5.38 -5.75 8.30
C GLY A 55 -5.95 -6.55 7.14
N LYS A 56 -7.16 -7.11 7.32
CA LYS A 56 -7.81 -7.93 6.28
C LYS A 56 -8.07 -7.14 4.99
N GLY A 57 -8.45 -5.86 5.10
CA GLY A 57 -8.63 -4.95 3.97
C GLY A 57 -7.36 -4.81 3.14
N LEU A 58 -6.28 -4.30 3.76
CA LEU A 58 -4.97 -4.14 3.11
C LEU A 58 -4.46 -5.43 2.46
N ARG A 59 -4.61 -6.60 3.12
CA ARG A 59 -4.21 -7.89 2.54
C ARG A 59 -4.96 -8.22 1.25
N LYS A 60 -6.28 -8.01 1.22
CA LYS A 60 -7.10 -8.23 0.02
C LYS A 60 -6.73 -7.24 -1.07
N PHE A 61 -6.57 -5.97 -0.69
CA PHE A 61 -6.22 -4.90 -1.60
C PHE A 61 -4.88 -5.14 -2.32
N LEU A 62 -3.82 -5.52 -1.59
CA LEU A 62 -2.52 -5.81 -2.18
C LEU A 62 -2.55 -7.05 -3.09
N LYS A 63 -3.21 -8.14 -2.66
CA LYS A 63 -3.33 -9.36 -3.48
C LYS A 63 -4.08 -9.15 -4.79
N ALA A 64 -5.03 -8.21 -4.82
CA ALA A 64 -5.80 -7.90 -6.01
C ALA A 64 -5.03 -7.04 -7.03
N ASN A 65 -4.06 -6.25 -6.58
CA ASN A 65 -3.47 -5.18 -7.39
C ASN A 65 -1.95 -5.28 -7.61
N CYS A 66 -1.23 -6.13 -6.86
CA CYS A 66 0.24 -6.17 -6.88
C CYS A 66 0.84 -7.47 -7.45
N GLN A 67 0.05 -8.34 -8.09
CA GLN A 67 0.55 -9.63 -8.58
C GLN A 67 1.62 -9.46 -9.66
N GLY A 68 2.79 -10.07 -9.45
CA GLY A 68 3.90 -10.07 -10.42
C GLY A 68 4.65 -8.74 -10.55
N GLU A 69 4.40 -7.78 -9.66
CA GLU A 69 5.06 -6.46 -9.65
C GLU A 69 5.82 -6.24 -8.33
N THR A 70 6.95 -5.54 -8.40
CA THR A 70 7.67 -5.13 -7.18
C THR A 70 6.89 -4.04 -6.44
N LEU A 71 6.57 -4.30 -5.18
CA LEU A 71 5.91 -3.35 -4.28
C LEU A 71 6.94 -2.58 -3.45
N ALA A 72 6.99 -1.27 -3.62
CA ALA A 72 7.71 -0.34 -2.76
C ALA A 72 6.83 0.08 -1.59
N VAL A 73 7.39 0.01 -0.38
CA VAL A 73 6.73 0.35 0.88
C VAL A 73 7.66 1.30 1.65
N ALA A 74 7.14 2.41 2.16
CA ALA A 74 7.95 3.43 2.83
C ALA A 74 8.53 2.93 4.17
N ASP A 75 7.74 2.17 4.94
CA ASP A 75 8.18 1.56 6.19
C ASP A 75 8.78 0.16 5.97
N SER A 76 10.05 -0.01 6.33
CA SER A 76 10.77 -1.27 6.15
C SER A 76 10.20 -2.43 6.97
N LYS A 77 9.63 -2.16 8.15
CA LYS A 77 9.02 -3.21 8.99
C LYS A 77 7.76 -3.70 8.30
N LEU A 78 6.90 -2.80 7.85
CA LEU A 78 5.69 -3.15 7.11
C LEU A 78 6.03 -3.92 5.83
N GLY A 79 7.05 -3.48 5.08
CA GLY A 79 7.56 -4.19 3.91
C GLY A 79 7.96 -5.64 4.23
N ASN A 80 8.70 -5.86 5.33
CA ASN A 80 9.06 -7.21 5.79
C ASN A 80 7.84 -8.04 6.18
N ILE A 81 6.89 -7.45 6.92
CA ILE A 81 5.66 -8.13 7.34
C ILE A 81 4.81 -8.51 6.13
N ILE A 82 4.70 -7.64 5.13
CA ILE A 82 4.02 -7.94 3.86
C ILE A 82 4.75 -9.10 3.19
N LYS A 83 6.07 -9.03 3.04
CA LYS A 83 6.87 -10.11 2.42
C LYS A 83 6.69 -11.47 3.11
N GLU A 84 6.60 -11.49 4.44
CA GLU A 84 6.45 -12.73 5.23
C GLU A 84 5.00 -13.25 5.24
N LYS A 85 4.01 -12.36 5.44
CA LYS A 85 2.61 -12.72 5.71
C LYS A 85 1.72 -12.66 4.46
N LEU A 86 2.18 -12.03 3.40
CA LEU A 86 1.52 -11.93 2.11
C LEU A 86 2.45 -12.52 1.06
N VAL A 87 2.11 -13.72 0.61
CA VAL A 87 2.64 -14.26 -0.65
C VAL A 87 1.97 -13.42 -1.77
N LEU A 88 2.60 -12.31 -2.11
CA LEU A 88 2.24 -11.46 -3.26
C LEU A 88 2.86 -11.99 -4.54
#